data_AF-A0A1H4FMI1-F1
#
_entry.id   AF-A0A1H4FMI1-F1
#
_cell.length_a   1.000
_cell.length_b   1.000
_cell.length_c   1.000
_cell.angle_alpha   90.00
_cell.angle_beta   90.00
_cell.angle_gamma   90.00
#
_symmetry.space_group_name_H-M   'P 1'
#
loop_
_entity.id
_entity.type
_entity.pdbx_description
1 polymer ?
#
loop_
_entity_poly.entity_id
_entity_poly.type
_entity_poly.pdbx_seq_one_letter_code
_entity_poly.pdbx_strand_id
1 'polypeptide(L)'
;MQVSEQPILRDLVLVGGGHSHVVVLRMLAMQPESGLRITLICTDIDTPYSGMLPGYISGHYSFDEVHIDLGRLASFAGARFIHGEVTGLDRSNQRVLMKDRPSVPYDLLSINIGSTPNVRQVKGAQAHAVPVKPIAHFNLRWLNLLERVRLLRDRFTIAVVGGGAGGVELVLSMQYRLRSELQKLGRNPDWLHFVLLTAGDSILPTHNAGVRARFARVLKERHVAVHTRAEVHQVAPGCLHTRDGRTFDADETMWVTQAGGPAWLQGTGLALDEHGFVKVNDRLQTLDDPKIFAAGDVASFTNRPLEKAGVFAVRMGPPLVKNLRLCLRDQPTVAFNPQRKWLALISTGNRYAVASRGSIGFAGTWVWSWKDWIDRRFMRQFTELPDMAPGAAPSAAPASSLALSAEESRQAISAIAMRCGGCGAKVGASILTRALGSLQPVERNDVLIGLHSPDDAAVVRVPPGKAMVHTVDFFRSFIDDPYLFGKVAANHALGDIFAMGAEPQSATAIATVPPGLESKVEDLLLQMMTGAVEVLNAAGCALVGGHTGEGRELGVSSFSVQ
;
A
#
# COMPACT_ATOMS: atom_id res chain seq x y z
N MET A 1 -14.56 0.56 13.83
CA MET A 1 -13.97 -0.78 14.06
C MET A 1 -15.06 -1.80 14.28
N GLN A 2 -15.08 -2.87 13.47
CA GLN A 2 -15.86 -4.07 13.81
C GLN A 2 -15.08 -4.85 14.86
N VAL A 3 -15.67 -5.02 16.05
CA VAL A 3 -15.06 -5.81 17.12
C VAL A 3 -15.31 -7.29 16.81
N SER A 4 -14.26 -8.03 16.47
CA SER A 4 -14.34 -9.49 16.34
C SER A 4 -14.67 -10.09 17.71
N GLU A 5 -15.79 -10.82 17.81
CA GLU A 5 -16.16 -11.56 19.03
C GLU A 5 -15.31 -12.82 19.24
N GLN A 6 -14.39 -13.12 18.32
CA GLN A 6 -13.59 -14.35 18.33
C GLN A 6 -12.08 -14.06 18.43
N PRO A 7 -11.32 -14.99 19.05
CA PRO A 7 -9.88 -14.87 19.19
C PRO A 7 -9.19 -14.81 17.82
N ILE A 8 -8.08 -14.10 17.75
CA ILE A 8 -7.26 -14.04 16.53
C ILE A 8 -6.48 -15.36 16.41
N LEU A 9 -6.67 -16.06 15.29
CA LEU A 9 -6.08 -17.37 15.01
C LEU A 9 -5.03 -17.31 13.90
N ARG A 10 -5.27 -16.52 12.84
CA ARG A 10 -4.37 -16.42 11.68
C ARG A 10 -4.15 -14.96 11.26
N ASP A 11 -2.97 -14.69 10.70
CA ASP A 11 -2.56 -13.40 10.14
C ASP A 11 -2.43 -13.46 8.61
N LEU A 12 -3.23 -12.65 7.91
CA LEU A 12 -3.06 -12.36 6.49
C LEU A 12 -2.46 -10.95 6.32
N VAL A 13 -1.27 -10.86 5.75
CA VAL A 13 -0.62 -9.59 5.42
C VAL A 13 -0.72 -9.32 3.92
N LEU A 14 -1.25 -8.15 3.56
CA LEU A 14 -1.35 -7.63 2.21
C LEU A 14 -0.34 -6.49 2.05
N VAL A 15 0.72 -6.69 1.27
CA VAL A 15 1.73 -5.66 0.99
C VAL A 15 1.37 -4.94 -0.31
N GLY A 16 1.04 -3.65 -0.20
CA GLY A 16 0.66 -2.76 -1.30
C GLY A 16 -0.83 -2.73 -1.60
N GLY A 17 -1.36 -1.54 -1.86
CA GLY A 17 -2.77 -1.28 -2.16
C GLY A 17 -3.10 -1.37 -3.65
N GLY A 18 -2.46 -2.27 -4.40
CA GLY A 18 -2.72 -2.41 -5.84
C GLY A 18 -4.12 -2.95 -6.15
N HIS A 19 -4.51 -2.89 -7.43
CA HIS A 19 -5.85 -3.27 -7.91
C HIS A 19 -6.36 -4.66 -7.46
N SER A 20 -5.48 -5.67 -7.37
CA SER A 20 -5.90 -6.99 -6.88
C SER A 20 -6.23 -6.99 -5.38
N HIS A 21 -5.49 -6.24 -4.55
CA HIS A 21 -5.67 -6.21 -3.10
C HIS A 21 -6.88 -5.38 -2.69
N VAL A 22 -7.20 -4.28 -3.38
CA VAL A 22 -8.46 -3.56 -3.11
C VAL A 22 -9.68 -4.46 -3.37
N VAL A 23 -9.61 -5.33 -4.38
CA VAL A 23 -10.64 -6.35 -4.62
C VAL A 23 -10.65 -7.40 -3.51
N VAL A 24 -9.49 -7.88 -3.05
CA VAL A 24 -9.38 -8.82 -1.91
C VAL A 24 -10.03 -8.22 -0.66
N LEU A 25 -9.65 -7.00 -0.27
CA LEU A 25 -10.19 -6.32 0.91
C LEU A 25 -11.71 -6.19 0.84
N ARG A 26 -12.23 -5.71 -0.30
CA ARG A 26 -13.67 -5.60 -0.51
C ARG A 26 -14.38 -6.95 -0.40
N MET A 27 -13.83 -8.01 -0.99
CA MET A 27 -14.45 -9.34 -0.96
C MET A 27 -14.37 -10.01 0.41
N LEU A 28 -13.32 -9.75 1.19
CA LEU A 28 -13.23 -10.17 2.60
C LEU A 28 -14.19 -9.36 3.48
N ALA A 29 -14.37 -8.06 3.23
CA ALA A 29 -15.36 -7.25 3.92
C ALA A 29 -16.79 -7.77 3.72
N MET A 30 -17.13 -8.14 2.47
CA MET A 30 -18.44 -8.69 2.14
C MET A 30 -18.68 -10.09 2.70
N GLN A 31 -17.62 -10.85 2.97
CA GLN A 31 -17.66 -12.21 3.50
C GLN A 31 -16.47 -12.41 4.45
N PRO A 32 -16.57 -11.94 5.70
CA PRO A 32 -15.48 -12.00 6.67
C PRO A 32 -15.09 -13.45 6.99
N GLU A 33 -13.80 -13.66 7.27
CA GLU A 33 -13.28 -14.94 7.73
C GLU A 33 -13.08 -14.88 9.24
N SER A 34 -13.77 -15.75 9.96
CA SER A 34 -13.76 -15.76 11.42
C SER A 34 -12.37 -16.14 11.96
N GLY A 35 -11.85 -15.37 12.93
CA GLY A 35 -10.52 -15.59 13.51
C GLY A 35 -9.35 -15.16 12.61
N LEU A 36 -9.61 -14.55 11.44
CA LEU A 36 -8.58 -14.00 10.56
C LEU A 36 -8.33 -12.53 10.90
N ARG A 37 -7.08 -12.19 11.22
CA ARG A 37 -6.61 -10.81 11.27
C ARG A 37 -6.00 -10.41 9.93
N ILE A 38 -6.54 -9.37 9.31
CA ILE A 38 -6.04 -8.84 8.04
C ILE A 38 -5.22 -7.59 8.33
N THR A 39 -4.03 -7.47 7.74
CA THR A 39 -3.19 -6.27 7.80
C THR A 39 -2.83 -5.82 6.39
N LEU A 40 -3.22 -4.60 6.01
CA LEU A 40 -2.78 -3.92 4.79
C LEU A 40 -1.60 -3.01 5.12
N ILE A 41 -0.48 -3.20 4.43
CA ILE A 41 0.73 -2.37 4.55
C ILE A 41 0.95 -1.61 3.25
N CYS A 42 0.93 -0.28 3.30
CA CYS A 42 1.07 0.58 2.12
C CYS A 42 1.91 1.82 2.41
N THR A 43 2.62 2.32 1.41
CA THR A 43 3.28 3.64 1.44
C THR A 43 2.32 4.78 1.08
N ASP A 44 1.20 4.47 0.42
CA ASP A 44 0.20 5.43 -0.02
C ASP A 44 -1.11 5.21 0.74
N ILE A 45 -1.82 6.30 1.04
CA ILE A 45 -3.18 6.27 1.61
C ILE A 45 -4.21 6.15 0.48
N ASP A 46 -3.97 6.88 -0.60
CA ASP A 46 -4.82 6.94 -1.78
C ASP A 46 -4.19 6.16 -2.93
N THR A 47 -4.81 5.06 -3.36
CA THR A 47 -4.31 4.30 -4.51
C THR A 47 -4.99 4.74 -5.81
N PRO A 48 -4.24 5.21 -6.82
CA PRO A 48 -4.81 5.67 -8.07
C PRO A 48 -5.29 4.50 -8.94
N TYR A 49 -6.50 4.62 -9.46
CA TYR A 49 -7.01 3.74 -10.50
C TYR A 49 -6.44 4.13 -11.87
N SER A 50 -5.40 3.41 -12.27
CA SER A 50 -4.64 3.66 -13.50
C SER A 50 -5.49 3.78 -14.78
N GLY A 51 -6.66 3.14 -14.83
CA GLY A 51 -7.59 3.22 -15.97
C GLY A 51 -8.21 4.60 -16.16
N MET A 52 -8.38 5.38 -15.09
CA MET A 52 -8.93 6.74 -15.11
C MET A 52 -7.87 7.84 -15.11
N LEU A 53 -6.60 7.51 -14.80
CA LEU A 53 -5.51 8.48 -14.76
C LEU A 53 -5.46 9.37 -16.02
N PRO A 54 -5.53 8.85 -17.26
CA PRO A 54 -5.49 9.73 -18.43
C PRO A 54 -6.66 10.70 -18.53
N GLY A 55 -7.83 10.35 -17.99
CA GLY A 55 -8.98 11.24 -17.89
C GLY A 55 -8.79 12.33 -16.82
N TYR A 56 -8.16 11.98 -15.70
CA TYR A 56 -7.75 12.94 -14.66
C TYR A 56 -6.74 13.95 -15.21
N ILE A 57 -5.70 13.48 -15.90
CA ILE A 57 -4.71 14.33 -16.58
C ILE A 57 -5.38 15.24 -17.62
N SER A 58 -6.40 14.74 -18.32
CA SER A 58 -7.18 15.55 -19.26
C SER A 58 -8.11 16.57 -18.58
N GLY A 59 -8.34 16.44 -17.26
CA GLY A 59 -9.24 17.29 -16.49
C GLY A 59 -10.70 16.87 -16.48
N HIS A 60 -11.01 15.60 -16.78
CA HIS A 60 -12.38 15.08 -16.79
C HIS A 60 -12.83 14.52 -15.44
N TYR A 61 -11.89 14.28 -14.53
CA TYR A 61 -12.12 13.72 -13.20
C TYR A 61 -11.43 14.55 -12.13
N SER A 62 -11.97 14.56 -10.92
CA SER A 62 -11.31 15.06 -9.72
C SER A 62 -10.29 14.04 -9.18
N PHE A 63 -9.53 14.44 -8.16
CA PHE A 63 -8.62 13.54 -7.44
C PHE A 63 -9.40 12.38 -6.80
N ASP A 64 -10.48 12.68 -6.07
CA ASP A 64 -11.29 11.68 -5.36
C ASP A 64 -12.01 10.71 -6.31
N GLU A 65 -12.35 11.13 -7.53
CA GLU A 65 -12.98 10.26 -8.52
C GLU A 65 -12.03 9.18 -9.08
N VAL A 66 -10.71 9.37 -8.96
CA VAL A 66 -9.71 8.45 -9.53
C VAL A 66 -8.85 7.73 -8.49
N HIS A 67 -8.99 8.07 -7.21
CA HIS A 67 -8.27 7.42 -6.12
C HIS A 67 -9.21 6.59 -5.25
N ILE A 68 -8.71 5.47 -4.76
CA ILE A 68 -9.38 4.65 -3.75
C ILE A 68 -8.71 4.95 -2.42
N ASP A 69 -9.49 5.43 -1.45
CA ASP A 69 -9.08 5.58 -0.06
C ASP A 69 -8.89 4.20 0.57
N LEU A 70 -7.63 3.84 0.80
CA LEU A 70 -7.27 2.54 1.38
C LEU A 70 -7.58 2.46 2.87
N GLY A 71 -7.57 3.57 3.59
CA GLY A 71 -7.93 3.60 5.01
C GLY A 71 -9.41 3.31 5.20
N ARG A 72 -10.27 3.97 4.43
CA ARG A 72 -11.72 3.71 4.43
C ARG A 72 -12.04 2.27 3.99
N LEU A 73 -11.37 1.77 2.95
CA LEU A 73 -11.56 0.39 2.50
C LEU A 73 -11.06 -0.65 3.52
N ALA A 74 -9.92 -0.40 4.17
CA ALA A 74 -9.39 -1.26 5.22
C ALA A 74 -10.34 -1.28 6.44
N SER A 75 -10.83 -0.12 6.87
CA SER A 75 -11.84 -0.02 7.93
C SER A 75 -13.12 -0.78 7.58
N PHE A 76 -13.60 -0.68 6.34
CA PHE A 76 -14.76 -1.45 5.87
C PHE A 76 -14.51 -2.97 5.90
N ALA A 77 -13.27 -3.40 5.66
CA ALA A 77 -12.88 -4.81 5.74
C ALA A 77 -12.54 -5.30 7.15
N GLY A 78 -12.59 -4.43 8.18
CA GLY A 78 -12.07 -4.76 9.51
C GLY A 78 -10.57 -5.09 9.50
N ALA A 79 -9.83 -4.55 8.54
CA ALA A 79 -8.40 -4.80 8.36
C ALA A 79 -7.58 -3.71 9.06
N ARG A 80 -6.46 -4.11 9.67
CA ARG A 80 -5.46 -3.16 10.16
C ARG A 80 -4.82 -2.44 8.97
N PHE A 81 -4.75 -1.12 9.04
CA PHE A 81 -4.05 -0.31 8.05
C PHE A 81 -2.74 0.20 8.64
N ILE A 82 -1.62 -0.21 8.04
CA ILE A 82 -0.27 0.27 8.39
C ILE A 82 0.24 1.13 7.24
N HIS A 83 0.39 2.42 7.51
CA HIS A 83 1.07 3.34 6.59
C HIS A 83 2.58 3.25 6.84
N GLY A 84 3.30 2.54 5.98
CA GLY A 84 4.71 2.24 6.18
C GLY A 84 5.38 1.59 4.97
N GLU A 85 6.71 1.61 4.97
CA GLU A 85 7.54 1.05 3.90
C GLU A 85 8.04 -0.34 4.27
N VAL A 86 7.80 -1.32 3.38
CA VAL A 86 8.38 -2.67 3.48
C VAL A 86 9.76 -2.68 2.84
N THR A 87 10.74 -3.24 3.54
CA THR A 87 12.15 -3.26 3.11
C THR A 87 12.66 -4.68 2.81
N GLY A 88 11.93 -5.71 3.19
CA GLY A 88 12.34 -7.10 2.99
C GLY A 88 11.39 -8.11 3.60
N LEU A 89 11.75 -9.39 3.51
CA LEU A 89 11.04 -10.51 4.12
C LEU A 89 12.04 -11.39 4.86
N ASP A 90 11.73 -11.75 6.10
CA ASP A 90 12.34 -12.87 6.79
C ASP A 90 11.39 -14.08 6.66
N ARG A 91 11.65 -14.90 5.65
CA ARG A 91 10.79 -16.05 5.33
C ARG A 91 10.93 -17.19 6.33
N SER A 92 12.10 -17.34 6.95
CA SER A 92 12.35 -18.35 7.99
C SER A 92 11.45 -18.12 9.21
N ASN A 93 11.31 -16.87 9.63
CA ASN A 93 10.50 -16.50 10.80
C ASN A 93 9.11 -15.96 10.43
N GLN A 94 8.75 -15.96 9.14
CA GLN A 94 7.49 -15.45 8.60
C GLN A 94 7.18 -14.01 9.02
N ARG A 95 8.15 -13.11 8.81
CA ARG A 95 8.05 -11.68 9.15
C ARG A 95 8.21 -10.79 7.91
N VAL A 96 7.38 -9.77 7.79
CA VAL A 96 7.56 -8.64 6.87
C VAL A 96 8.45 -7.62 7.54
N LEU A 97 9.62 -7.33 6.94
CA LEU A 97 10.55 -6.34 7.47
C LEU A 97 10.08 -4.94 7.10
N MET A 98 9.98 -4.09 8.11
CA MET A 98 9.49 -2.73 8.01
C MET A 98 10.63 -1.74 8.16
N LYS A 99 10.51 -0.59 7.51
CA LYS A 99 11.39 0.55 7.76
C LYS A 99 10.98 1.25 9.06
N ASP A 100 11.97 1.56 9.91
CA ASP A 100 11.82 2.39 11.12
C ASP A 100 10.77 1.89 12.14
N ARG A 101 10.40 0.60 12.13
CA ARG A 101 9.49 -0.02 13.11
C ARG A 101 9.68 -1.54 13.18
N PRO A 102 9.15 -2.24 14.20
CA PRO A 102 9.25 -3.69 14.29
C PRO A 102 8.56 -4.41 13.12
N SER A 103 9.10 -5.57 12.76
CA SER A 103 8.58 -6.44 11.69
C SER A 103 7.16 -6.97 12.00
N VAL A 104 6.37 -7.20 10.95
CA VAL A 104 4.97 -7.67 11.07
C VAL A 104 4.89 -9.18 10.75
N PRO A 105 4.34 -10.03 11.63
CA PRO A 105 4.21 -11.45 11.36
C PRO A 105 3.10 -11.77 10.36
N TYR A 106 3.25 -12.87 9.65
CA TYR A 106 2.22 -13.40 8.76
C TYR A 106 2.10 -14.93 8.85
N ASP A 107 0.88 -15.44 8.79
CA ASP A 107 0.64 -16.85 8.41
C ASP A 107 0.57 -16.96 6.89
N LEU A 108 -0.02 -15.94 6.23
CA LEU A 108 -0.11 -15.83 4.80
C LEU A 108 0.21 -14.41 4.34
N LEU A 109 0.96 -14.29 3.25
CA LEU A 109 1.42 -13.01 2.69
C LEU A 109 0.97 -12.88 1.23
N SER A 110 0.54 -11.70 0.82
CA SER A 110 0.33 -11.38 -0.59
C SER A 110 1.00 -10.06 -0.95
N ILE A 111 1.69 -10.00 -2.10
CA ILE A 111 2.43 -8.83 -2.58
C ILE A 111 1.76 -8.27 -3.83
N ASN A 112 1.39 -6.98 -3.81
CA ASN A 112 0.77 -6.28 -4.92
C ASN A 112 1.13 -4.78 -4.88
N ILE A 113 2.42 -4.54 -5.09
CA ILE A 113 3.10 -3.24 -4.99
C ILE A 113 3.30 -2.55 -6.36
N GLY A 114 2.68 -3.09 -7.42
CA GLY A 114 2.86 -2.57 -8.77
C GLY A 114 4.25 -2.82 -9.35
N SER A 115 4.72 -1.91 -10.21
CA SER A 115 6.01 -1.99 -10.88
C SER A 115 6.75 -0.66 -10.77
N THR A 116 8.09 -0.71 -10.77
CA THR A 116 8.94 0.49 -10.67
C THR A 116 9.62 0.75 -12.02
N PRO A 117 9.57 1.97 -12.57
CA PRO A 117 10.20 2.23 -13.86
C PRO A 117 11.70 2.08 -13.78
N ASN A 118 12.25 1.56 -14.88
CA ASN A 118 13.67 1.28 -14.99
C ASN A 118 14.47 2.55 -15.40
N VAL A 119 14.38 3.60 -14.59
CA VAL A 119 15.12 4.86 -14.82
C VAL A 119 16.60 4.73 -14.43
N ARG A 120 16.97 3.71 -13.65
CA ARG A 120 18.36 3.52 -13.17
C ARG A 120 19.31 3.03 -14.27
N GLN A 121 18.79 2.35 -15.30
CA GLN A 121 19.61 1.83 -16.40
C GLN A 121 19.90 2.88 -17.48
N VAL A 122 19.21 4.03 -17.47
CA VAL A 122 19.39 5.10 -18.45
C VAL A 122 20.12 6.26 -17.80
N LYS A 123 21.27 6.62 -18.37
CA LYS A 123 22.14 7.68 -17.82
C LYS A 123 21.37 8.99 -17.71
N GLY A 124 21.33 9.57 -16.51
CA GLY A 124 20.68 10.85 -16.21
C GLY A 124 19.15 10.81 -16.10
N ALA A 125 18.48 9.70 -16.43
CA ALA A 125 17.01 9.63 -16.37
C ALA A 125 16.47 9.79 -14.94
N GLN A 126 17.16 9.27 -13.93
CA GLN A 126 16.76 9.45 -12.53
C GLN A 126 16.75 10.93 -12.09
N ALA A 127 17.62 11.76 -12.65
CA ALA A 127 17.73 13.18 -12.29
C ALA A 127 16.84 14.09 -13.13
N HIS A 128 16.55 13.70 -14.38
CA HIS A 128 15.99 14.60 -15.39
C HIS A 128 14.69 14.10 -16.04
N ALA A 129 14.24 12.87 -15.75
CA ALA A 129 12.97 12.36 -16.24
C ALA A 129 11.95 12.18 -15.11
N VAL A 130 10.68 12.38 -15.43
CA VAL A 130 9.54 12.17 -14.54
C VAL A 130 8.94 10.79 -14.82
N PRO A 131 9.15 9.80 -13.94
CA PRO A 131 8.51 8.50 -14.07
C PRO A 131 7.00 8.61 -13.83
N VAL A 132 6.20 7.97 -14.67
CA VAL A 132 4.73 7.92 -14.49
C VAL A 132 4.29 6.93 -13.41
N LYS A 133 5.09 5.88 -13.16
CA LYS A 133 4.87 4.93 -12.06
C LYS A 133 5.98 5.10 -11.01
N PRO A 134 5.72 4.91 -9.71
CA PRO A 134 4.42 4.82 -9.07
C PRO A 134 3.57 6.08 -9.33
N ILE A 135 2.28 5.89 -9.60
CA ILE A 135 1.38 6.97 -10.04
C ILE A 135 1.19 8.04 -8.95
N ALA A 136 1.24 7.64 -7.67
CA ALA A 136 1.13 8.57 -6.55
C ALA A 136 2.16 9.71 -6.64
N HIS A 137 3.42 9.39 -6.96
CA HIS A 137 4.48 10.39 -7.13
C HIS A 137 4.32 11.23 -8.41
N PHE A 138 3.72 10.66 -9.44
CA PHE A 138 3.47 11.37 -10.71
C PHE A 138 2.47 12.52 -10.54
N ASN A 139 1.49 12.39 -9.65
CA ASN A 139 0.45 13.42 -9.47
C ASN A 139 1.02 14.79 -9.10
N LEU A 140 1.92 14.85 -8.11
CA LEU A 140 2.56 16.10 -7.71
C LEU A 140 3.37 16.75 -8.84
N ARG A 141 4.10 15.92 -9.61
CA ARG A 141 4.87 16.37 -10.78
C ARG A 141 3.96 16.91 -11.89
N TRP A 142 2.84 16.24 -12.12
CA TRP A 142 1.83 16.68 -13.08
C TRP A 142 1.23 18.03 -12.72
N LEU A 143 0.82 18.22 -11.45
CA LEU A 143 0.28 19.50 -10.99
C LEU A 143 1.32 20.62 -11.10
N ASN A 144 2.59 20.34 -10.79
CA ASN A 144 3.67 21.31 -10.98
C ASN A 144 3.88 21.69 -12.46
N LEU A 145 3.85 20.71 -13.37
CA LEU A 145 3.91 20.97 -14.81
C LEU A 145 2.73 21.83 -15.28
N LEU A 146 1.52 21.54 -14.79
CA LEU A 146 0.32 22.31 -15.12
C LEU A 146 0.49 23.80 -14.74
N GLU A 147 0.99 24.08 -13.53
CA GLU A 147 1.28 25.45 -13.08
C GLU A 147 2.40 26.11 -13.89
N ARG A 148 3.49 25.38 -14.17
CA ARG A 148 4.59 25.90 -15.02
C ARG A 148 4.09 26.30 -16.41
N VAL A 149 3.22 25.50 -17.02
CA VAL A 149 2.63 25.81 -18.33
C VAL A 149 1.71 27.03 -18.26
N ARG A 150 0.91 27.18 -17.20
CA ARG A 150 0.08 28.39 -16.99
C ARG A 150 0.93 29.67 -16.93
N LEU A 151 2.16 29.56 -16.41
CA LEU A 151 3.13 30.65 -16.26
C LEU A 151 4.15 30.77 -17.40
N LEU A 152 4.06 29.93 -18.44
CA LEU A 152 5.01 29.90 -19.56
C LEU A 152 5.16 31.30 -20.20
N ARG A 153 6.08 31.57 -21.11
CA ARG A 153 6.07 32.81 -21.95
C ARG A 153 6.62 32.59 -23.36
N ASP A 154 7.18 31.42 -23.60
CA ASP A 154 7.89 31.06 -24.81
C ASP A 154 7.65 29.57 -25.10
N ARG A 155 8.30 29.03 -26.11
CA ARG A 155 8.27 27.63 -26.52
C ARG A 155 8.61 26.69 -25.35
N PHE A 156 7.90 25.57 -25.27
CA PHE A 156 8.12 24.53 -24.27
C PHE A 156 7.84 23.14 -24.87
N THR A 157 8.82 22.25 -24.78
CA THR A 157 8.79 20.93 -25.39
C THR A 157 8.63 19.85 -24.32
N ILE A 158 7.57 19.05 -24.46
CA ILE A 158 7.26 17.94 -23.57
C ILE A 158 7.51 16.64 -24.34
N ALA A 159 8.50 15.88 -23.90
CA ALA A 159 8.82 14.57 -24.44
C ALA A 159 8.17 13.45 -23.61
N VAL A 160 7.67 12.43 -24.29
CA VAL A 160 7.15 11.20 -23.68
C VAL A 160 7.95 10.03 -24.25
N VAL A 161 8.61 9.27 -23.37
CA VAL A 161 9.41 8.10 -23.74
C VAL A 161 8.62 6.83 -23.45
N GLY A 162 8.22 6.13 -24.51
CA GLY A 162 7.45 4.89 -24.46
C GLY A 162 6.22 4.90 -25.38
N GLY A 163 6.30 4.20 -26.53
CA GLY A 163 5.21 4.13 -27.52
C GLY A 163 4.10 3.13 -27.22
N GLY A 164 3.96 2.66 -25.97
CA GLY A 164 2.87 1.75 -25.56
C GLY A 164 1.54 2.47 -25.34
N ALA A 165 0.49 1.73 -24.95
CA ALA A 165 -0.84 2.29 -24.72
C ALA A 165 -0.82 3.44 -23.70
N GLY A 166 -0.14 3.25 -22.57
CA GLY A 166 -0.03 4.29 -21.54
C GLY A 166 0.67 5.56 -22.02
N GLY A 167 1.75 5.44 -22.81
CA GLY A 167 2.48 6.62 -23.31
C GLY A 167 1.72 7.39 -24.38
N VAL A 168 1.06 6.68 -25.32
CA VAL A 168 0.20 7.29 -26.35
C VAL A 168 -1.01 7.97 -25.72
N GLU A 169 -1.66 7.33 -24.74
CA GLU A 169 -2.80 7.91 -24.06
C GLU A 169 -2.38 9.14 -23.23
N LEU A 170 -1.26 9.04 -22.50
CA LEU A 170 -0.75 10.12 -21.67
C LEU A 170 -0.36 11.35 -22.50
N VAL A 171 0.40 11.20 -23.60
CA VAL A 171 0.80 12.35 -24.43
C VAL A 171 -0.42 13.08 -24.99
N LEU A 172 -1.46 12.35 -25.41
CA LEU A 172 -2.69 12.94 -25.92
C LEU A 172 -3.51 13.64 -24.82
N SER A 173 -3.56 13.06 -23.62
CA SER A 173 -4.22 13.67 -22.45
C SER A 173 -3.54 14.95 -22.00
N MET A 174 -2.20 14.95 -21.89
CA MET A 174 -1.42 16.13 -21.53
C MET A 174 -1.56 17.22 -22.61
N GLN A 175 -1.44 16.84 -23.88
CA GLN A 175 -1.57 17.77 -25.01
C GLN A 175 -2.93 18.46 -25.03
N TYR A 176 -4.00 17.72 -24.77
CA TYR A 176 -5.35 18.28 -24.66
C TYR A 176 -5.46 19.26 -23.49
N ARG A 177 -5.08 18.85 -22.26
CA ARG A 177 -5.25 19.68 -21.06
C ARG A 177 -4.41 20.94 -21.11
N LEU A 178 -3.12 20.81 -21.39
CA LEU A 178 -2.17 21.93 -21.33
C LEU A 178 -2.47 23.00 -22.39
N ARG A 179 -2.82 22.59 -23.61
CA ARG A 179 -3.25 23.53 -24.66
C ARG A 179 -4.56 24.24 -24.28
N SER A 180 -5.52 23.51 -23.71
CA SER A 180 -6.78 24.10 -23.24
C SER A 180 -6.57 25.14 -22.14
N GLU A 181 -5.63 24.90 -21.21
CA GLU A 181 -5.30 25.88 -20.16
C GLU A 181 -4.68 27.17 -20.73
N LEU A 182 -3.76 27.06 -21.69
CA LEU A 182 -3.22 28.24 -22.38
C LEU A 182 -4.32 29.02 -23.11
N GLN A 183 -5.21 28.33 -23.82
CA GLN A 183 -6.33 28.97 -24.51
C GLN A 183 -7.26 29.73 -23.54
N LYS A 184 -7.61 29.13 -22.39
CA LYS A 184 -8.45 29.78 -21.36
C LYS A 184 -7.80 31.05 -20.79
N LEU A 185 -6.48 31.09 -20.73
CA LEU A 185 -5.71 32.26 -20.28
C LEU A 185 -5.51 33.31 -21.40
N GLY A 186 -6.07 33.11 -22.60
CA GLY A 186 -5.87 34.00 -23.75
C GLY A 186 -4.46 33.92 -24.34
N ARG A 187 -3.77 32.80 -24.14
CA ARG A 187 -2.37 32.59 -24.51
C ARG A 187 -2.23 31.68 -25.73
N ASN A 188 -1.10 31.78 -26.43
CA ASN A 188 -0.83 30.95 -27.61
C ASN A 188 -0.57 29.47 -27.20
N PRO A 189 -1.45 28.51 -27.57
CA PRO A 189 -1.24 27.10 -27.27
C PRO A 189 -0.11 26.46 -28.08
N ASP A 190 0.31 27.07 -29.20
CA ASP A 190 1.36 26.55 -30.09
C ASP A 190 2.78 26.79 -29.55
N TRP A 191 2.92 27.45 -28.40
CA TRP A 191 4.15 27.38 -27.62
C TRP A 191 4.47 25.95 -27.16
N LEU A 192 3.45 25.12 -26.94
CA LEU A 192 3.64 23.74 -26.51
C LEU A 192 3.93 22.81 -27.68
N HIS A 193 5.05 22.10 -27.58
CA HIS A 193 5.48 21.07 -28.51
C HIS A 193 5.49 19.73 -27.81
N PHE A 194 5.00 18.69 -28.49
CA PHE A 194 4.91 17.35 -27.91
C PHE A 194 5.70 16.37 -28.76
N VAL A 195 6.54 15.56 -28.11
CA VAL A 195 7.37 14.55 -28.75
C VAL A 195 7.09 13.19 -28.12
N LEU A 196 6.88 12.16 -28.94
CA LEU A 196 6.71 10.77 -28.49
C LEU A 196 7.83 9.92 -29.08
N LEU A 197 8.68 9.36 -28.22
CA LEU A 197 9.79 8.50 -28.62
C LEU A 197 9.49 7.03 -28.27
N THR A 198 9.79 6.13 -29.21
CA THR A 198 9.66 4.68 -28.99
C THR A 198 10.83 3.93 -29.61
N ALA A 199 11.36 2.94 -28.89
CA ALA A 199 12.42 2.05 -29.38
C ALA A 199 11.92 1.14 -30.52
N GLY A 200 10.64 0.79 -30.52
CA GLY A 200 10.04 -0.05 -31.56
C GLY A 200 9.89 0.67 -32.91
N ASP A 201 9.57 -0.10 -33.95
CA ASP A 201 9.28 0.41 -35.30
C ASP A 201 7.91 1.12 -35.40
N SER A 202 7.06 0.93 -34.40
CA SER A 202 5.67 1.39 -34.38
C SER A 202 5.20 1.69 -32.95
N ILE A 203 4.16 2.52 -32.85
CA ILE A 203 3.42 2.74 -31.60
C ILE A 203 2.38 1.63 -31.39
N LEU A 204 1.99 1.40 -30.15
CA LEU A 204 0.99 0.40 -29.74
C LEU A 204 1.28 -1.00 -30.35
N PRO A 205 2.49 -1.56 -30.16
CA PRO A 205 2.90 -2.79 -30.84
C PRO A 205 1.99 -3.99 -30.51
N THR A 206 1.33 -3.98 -29.35
CA THR A 206 0.38 -5.01 -28.90
C THR A 206 -1.03 -4.88 -29.51
N HIS A 207 -1.29 -3.85 -30.31
CA HIS A 207 -2.60 -3.54 -30.88
C HIS A 207 -2.61 -3.74 -32.40
N ASN A 208 -3.79 -4.01 -32.99
CA ASN A 208 -3.90 -4.28 -34.43
C ASN A 208 -3.56 -3.06 -35.30
N ALA A 209 -3.23 -3.31 -36.58
CA ALA A 209 -2.79 -2.29 -37.53
C ALA A 209 -3.80 -1.15 -37.72
N GLY A 210 -5.11 -1.45 -37.72
CA GLY A 210 -6.16 -0.43 -37.85
C GLY A 210 -6.18 0.53 -36.67
N VAL A 211 -6.02 0.03 -35.45
CA VAL A 211 -5.90 0.85 -34.24
C VAL A 211 -4.62 1.69 -34.27
N ARG A 212 -3.48 1.11 -34.65
CA ARG A 212 -2.21 1.84 -34.81
C ARG A 212 -2.34 2.98 -35.80
N ALA A 213 -2.93 2.73 -36.97
CA ALA A 213 -3.14 3.74 -38.01
C ALA A 213 -4.04 4.89 -37.54
N ARG A 214 -5.08 4.60 -36.76
CA ARG A 214 -5.95 5.64 -36.16
C ARG A 214 -5.18 6.52 -35.18
N PHE A 215 -4.40 5.94 -34.26
CA PHE A 215 -3.60 6.73 -33.33
C PHE A 215 -2.49 7.52 -34.03
N ALA A 216 -1.85 6.97 -35.04
CA ALA A 216 -0.88 7.71 -35.85
C ALA A 216 -1.52 8.94 -36.52
N ARG A 217 -2.74 8.80 -37.04
CA ARG A 217 -3.52 9.92 -37.59
C ARG A 217 -3.84 10.96 -36.52
N VAL A 218 -4.38 10.54 -35.37
CA VAL A 218 -4.73 11.47 -34.27
C VAL A 218 -3.50 12.22 -33.76
N LEU A 219 -2.37 11.55 -33.57
CA LEU A 219 -1.11 12.17 -33.15
C LEU A 219 -0.63 13.21 -34.18
N LYS A 220 -0.71 12.89 -35.48
CA LYS A 220 -0.36 13.82 -36.56
C LYS A 220 -1.28 15.03 -36.62
N GLU A 221 -2.60 14.82 -36.56
CA GLU A 221 -3.61 15.90 -36.52
C GLU A 221 -3.44 16.82 -35.30
N ARG A 222 -2.82 16.29 -34.24
CA ARG A 222 -2.55 17.00 -32.98
C ARG A 222 -1.13 17.54 -32.85
N HIS A 223 -0.37 17.52 -33.94
CA HIS A 223 1.00 18.02 -33.99
C HIS A 223 1.92 17.41 -32.92
N VAL A 224 1.70 16.13 -32.59
CA VAL A 224 2.63 15.35 -31.76
C VAL A 224 3.67 14.72 -32.69
N ALA A 225 4.93 15.09 -32.52
CA ALA A 225 6.05 14.52 -33.28
C ALA A 225 6.34 13.10 -32.77
N VAL A 226 6.17 12.08 -33.63
CA VAL A 226 6.41 10.68 -33.26
C VAL A 226 7.71 10.20 -33.88
N HIS A 227 8.61 9.70 -33.04
CA HIS A 227 9.90 9.13 -33.45
C HIS A 227 9.97 7.65 -33.08
N THR A 228 9.97 6.80 -34.10
CA THR A 228 10.19 5.35 -33.97
C THR A 228 11.66 5.02 -34.12
N ARG A 229 12.04 3.80 -33.71
CA ARG A 229 13.44 3.34 -33.62
C ARG A 229 14.34 4.32 -32.88
N ALA A 230 13.76 5.02 -31.90
CA ALA A 230 14.35 6.11 -31.14
C ALA A 230 14.52 5.64 -29.69
N GLU A 231 15.41 4.67 -29.47
CA GLU A 231 15.71 4.17 -28.14
C GLU A 231 16.54 5.20 -27.37
N VAL A 232 15.94 5.82 -26.35
CA VAL A 232 16.61 6.79 -25.48
C VAL A 232 17.56 6.07 -24.54
N HIS A 233 18.84 6.44 -24.58
CA HIS A 233 19.90 5.85 -23.74
C HIS A 233 20.53 6.83 -22.74
N GLN A 234 20.29 8.14 -22.91
CA GLN A 234 20.74 9.18 -22.00
C GLN A 234 19.72 10.33 -21.98
N VAL A 235 19.46 10.86 -20.78
CA VAL A 235 18.68 12.07 -20.53
C VAL A 235 19.61 13.11 -19.92
N ALA A 236 19.71 14.28 -20.54
CA ALA A 236 20.50 15.41 -20.06
C ALA A 236 19.57 16.61 -19.77
N PRO A 237 20.03 17.65 -19.06
CA PRO A 237 19.24 18.88 -18.90
C PRO A 237 18.83 19.45 -20.26
N GLY A 238 17.52 19.52 -20.52
CA GLY A 238 16.95 20.10 -21.74
C GLY A 238 16.94 19.20 -22.97
N CYS A 239 17.47 17.97 -22.94
CA CYS A 239 17.47 17.09 -24.12
C CYS A 239 17.56 15.58 -23.84
N LEU A 240 17.20 14.80 -24.86
CA LEU A 240 17.25 13.34 -24.90
C LEU A 240 18.18 12.87 -26.01
N HIS A 241 19.02 11.87 -25.73
CA HIS A 241 19.89 11.24 -26.72
C HIS A 241 19.48 9.81 -27.00
N THR A 242 19.36 9.45 -28.27
CA THR A 242 19.00 8.10 -28.71
C THR A 242 20.21 7.31 -29.20
N ARG A 243 20.11 5.98 -29.17
CA ARG A 243 21.22 5.07 -29.58
C ARG A 243 21.66 5.25 -31.03
N ASP A 244 20.79 5.72 -31.90
CA ASP A 244 21.09 5.99 -33.30
C ASP A 244 21.69 7.40 -33.54
N GLY A 245 22.11 8.08 -32.49
CA GLY A 245 22.84 9.35 -32.55
C GLY A 245 21.98 10.60 -32.68
N ARG A 246 20.64 10.48 -32.66
CA ARG A 246 19.74 11.64 -32.69
C ARG A 246 19.63 12.29 -31.31
N THR A 247 19.42 13.60 -31.29
CA THR A 247 19.16 14.39 -30.09
C THR A 247 17.84 15.12 -30.24
N PHE A 248 17.04 15.15 -29.17
CA PHE A 248 15.72 15.78 -29.13
C PHE A 248 15.64 16.74 -27.94
N ASP A 249 15.24 17.98 -28.18
CA ASP A 249 15.01 18.95 -27.11
C ASP A 249 13.79 18.55 -26.26
N ALA A 250 13.89 18.73 -24.96
CA ALA A 250 12.84 18.43 -24.00
C ALA A 250 13.00 19.25 -22.71
N ASP A 251 12.10 20.21 -22.49
CA ASP A 251 12.00 20.97 -21.24
C ASP A 251 11.35 20.16 -20.11
N GLU A 252 10.59 19.12 -20.49
CA GLU A 252 9.97 18.15 -19.60
C GLU A 252 10.00 16.77 -20.25
N THR A 253 10.40 15.74 -19.50
CA THR A 253 10.48 14.35 -19.99
C THR A 253 9.63 13.43 -19.15
N MET A 254 8.55 12.89 -19.71
CA MET A 254 7.74 11.84 -19.10
C MET A 254 8.27 10.46 -19.48
N TRP A 255 8.56 9.64 -18.47
CA TRP A 255 9.12 8.32 -18.64
C TRP A 255 8.06 7.22 -18.45
N VAL A 256 7.69 6.56 -19.55
CA VAL A 256 6.57 5.59 -19.65
C VAL A 256 7.05 4.25 -20.25
N THR A 257 8.31 3.89 -20.02
CA THR A 257 8.90 2.64 -20.54
C THR A 257 8.61 1.45 -19.62
N GLN A 258 9.06 0.26 -20.06
CA GLN A 258 8.94 -0.96 -19.29
C GLN A 258 9.55 -0.81 -17.89
N ALA A 259 8.78 -1.26 -16.91
CA ALA A 259 9.12 -1.25 -15.50
C ALA A 259 9.79 -2.57 -15.10
N GLY A 260 10.54 -2.55 -14.01
CA GLY A 260 11.03 -3.74 -13.31
C GLY A 260 10.32 -3.94 -11.97
N GLY A 261 10.62 -5.04 -11.31
CA GLY A 261 10.22 -5.27 -9.92
C GLY A 261 10.97 -4.33 -8.96
N PRO A 262 10.35 -3.93 -7.84
CA PRO A 262 11.01 -3.13 -6.81
C PRO A 262 12.29 -3.78 -6.28
N ALA A 263 13.34 -2.98 -6.04
CA ALA A 263 14.67 -3.46 -5.71
C ALA A 263 14.74 -4.29 -4.41
N TRP A 264 13.90 -3.97 -3.42
CA TRP A 264 13.89 -4.67 -2.12
C TRP A 264 13.54 -6.16 -2.26
N LEU A 265 12.85 -6.56 -3.34
CA LEU A 265 12.54 -7.96 -3.61
C LEU A 265 13.78 -8.82 -3.83
N GLN A 266 14.89 -8.25 -4.32
CA GLN A 266 16.12 -8.99 -4.62
C GLN A 266 16.73 -9.64 -3.36
N GLY A 267 16.53 -9.04 -2.19
CA GLY A 267 17.02 -9.56 -0.90
C GLY A 267 16.10 -10.58 -0.22
N THR A 268 14.93 -10.89 -0.80
CA THR A 268 13.90 -11.72 -0.14
C THR A 268 14.09 -13.22 -0.35
N GLY A 269 14.95 -13.62 -1.30
CA GLY A 269 15.13 -15.02 -1.70
C GLY A 269 13.96 -15.63 -2.47
N LEU A 270 12.94 -14.85 -2.86
CA LEU A 270 11.89 -15.29 -3.78
C LEU A 270 12.45 -15.43 -5.20
N ALA A 271 11.99 -16.42 -5.98
CA ALA A 271 12.30 -16.50 -7.39
C ALA A 271 11.79 -15.25 -8.13
N LEU A 272 12.74 -14.51 -8.70
CA LEU A 272 12.46 -13.37 -9.56
C LEU A 272 12.75 -13.71 -11.03
N ASP A 273 12.11 -13.01 -11.95
CA ASP A 273 12.53 -12.99 -13.36
C ASP A 273 13.68 -12.01 -13.61
N GLU A 274 14.16 -11.96 -14.85
CA GLU A 274 15.29 -11.12 -15.27
C GLU A 274 15.03 -9.61 -15.07
N HIS A 275 13.77 -9.22 -14.90
CA HIS A 275 13.35 -7.84 -14.65
C HIS A 275 13.01 -7.59 -13.18
N GLY A 276 13.24 -8.57 -12.29
CA GLY A 276 13.01 -8.46 -10.85
C GLY A 276 11.56 -8.69 -10.41
N PHE A 277 10.67 -9.15 -11.28
CA PHE A 277 9.29 -9.46 -10.90
C PHE A 277 9.19 -10.83 -10.22
N VAL A 278 8.27 -10.97 -9.26
CA VAL A 278 8.06 -12.20 -8.51
C VAL A 278 7.47 -13.27 -9.41
N LYS A 279 8.16 -14.41 -9.56
CA LYS A 279 7.66 -15.55 -10.33
C LYS A 279 6.53 -16.24 -9.57
N VAL A 280 5.40 -16.45 -10.26
CA VAL A 280 4.21 -17.11 -9.73
C VAL A 280 3.75 -18.25 -10.62
N ASN A 281 3.11 -19.24 -10.01
CA ASN A 281 2.37 -20.28 -10.72
C ASN A 281 1.00 -19.75 -11.22
N ASP A 282 0.23 -20.62 -11.86
CA ASP A 282 -1.11 -20.27 -12.36
C ASP A 282 -2.13 -20.01 -11.24
N ARG A 283 -1.78 -20.24 -9.97
CA ARG A 283 -2.60 -19.97 -8.79
C ARG A 283 -2.22 -18.69 -8.06
N LEU A 284 -1.36 -17.84 -8.64
CA LEU A 284 -0.84 -16.59 -8.08
C LEU A 284 0.09 -16.77 -6.86
N GLN A 285 0.50 -18.01 -6.59
CA GLN A 285 1.40 -18.36 -5.50
C GLN A 285 2.84 -18.32 -5.99
N THR A 286 3.77 -17.90 -5.14
CA THR A 286 5.20 -17.91 -5.49
C THR A 286 5.70 -19.35 -5.69
N LEU A 287 6.79 -19.52 -6.44
CA LEU A 287 7.30 -20.85 -6.76
C LEU A 287 8.03 -21.51 -5.57
N ASP A 288 8.67 -20.71 -4.73
CA ASP A 288 9.55 -21.21 -3.67
C ASP A 288 8.93 -21.10 -2.27
N ASP A 289 7.75 -20.49 -2.15
CA ASP A 289 7.05 -20.33 -0.87
C ASP A 289 5.53 -20.44 -1.04
N PRO A 290 4.90 -21.54 -0.59
CA PRO A 290 3.45 -21.70 -0.72
C PRO A 290 2.66 -20.74 0.19
N LYS A 291 3.29 -20.10 1.18
CA LYS A 291 2.61 -19.14 2.06
C LYS A 291 2.61 -17.72 1.49
N ILE A 292 3.25 -17.49 0.34
CA ILE A 292 3.39 -16.17 -0.27
C ILE A 292 2.71 -16.17 -1.64
N PHE A 293 1.90 -15.15 -1.87
CA PHE A 293 1.22 -14.85 -3.12
C PHE A 293 1.75 -13.54 -3.72
N ALA A 294 1.63 -13.39 -5.03
CA ALA A 294 1.86 -12.12 -5.70
C ALA A 294 0.85 -11.89 -6.82
N ALA A 295 0.37 -10.64 -6.95
CA ALA A 295 -0.62 -10.28 -7.95
C ALA A 295 -0.42 -8.85 -8.46
N GLY A 296 -1.07 -8.54 -9.59
CA GLY A 296 -0.88 -7.27 -10.29
C GLY A 296 0.44 -7.22 -11.06
N ASP A 297 0.97 -6.02 -11.27
CA ASP A 297 2.15 -5.82 -12.13
C ASP A 297 3.42 -6.48 -11.58
N VAL A 298 3.50 -6.70 -10.27
CA VAL A 298 4.66 -7.33 -9.62
C VAL A 298 4.80 -8.82 -9.95
N ALA A 299 3.71 -9.48 -10.35
CA ALA A 299 3.67 -10.93 -10.59
C ALA A 299 4.06 -11.31 -12.02
N SER A 300 4.91 -12.32 -12.18
CA SER A 300 5.40 -12.85 -13.45
C SER A 300 5.06 -14.33 -13.59
N PHE A 301 4.25 -14.68 -14.59
CA PHE A 301 3.82 -16.07 -14.80
C PHE A 301 4.86 -16.81 -15.65
N THR A 302 5.36 -17.94 -15.14
CA THR A 302 6.37 -18.75 -15.85
C THR A 302 5.86 -19.33 -17.17
N ASN A 303 4.64 -19.85 -17.18
CA ASN A 303 4.11 -20.59 -18.34
C ASN A 303 3.42 -19.68 -19.37
N ARG A 304 3.13 -18.41 -19.02
CA ARG A 304 2.37 -17.50 -19.88
C ARG A 304 2.63 -16.04 -19.52
N PRO A 305 3.61 -15.37 -20.16
CA PRO A 305 3.86 -13.95 -19.95
C PRO A 305 2.59 -13.13 -20.19
N LEU A 306 2.22 -12.30 -19.22
CA LEU A 306 1.11 -11.35 -19.32
C LEU A 306 1.66 -9.94 -19.44
N GLU A 307 0.99 -9.12 -20.25
CA GLU A 307 1.23 -7.68 -20.25
C GLU A 307 0.93 -7.10 -18.86
N LYS A 308 1.79 -6.20 -18.39
CA LYS A 308 1.64 -5.50 -17.11
C LYS A 308 0.60 -4.39 -17.23
N ALA A 309 -0.67 -4.81 -17.32
CA ALA A 309 -1.82 -3.95 -17.56
C ALA A 309 -2.88 -4.12 -16.46
N GLY A 310 -3.52 -3.01 -16.09
CA GLY A 310 -4.54 -2.96 -15.03
C GLY A 310 -5.72 -3.93 -15.25
N VAL A 311 -6.05 -4.25 -16.52
CA VAL A 311 -7.10 -5.22 -16.86
C VAL A 311 -6.82 -6.62 -16.32
N PHE A 312 -5.56 -7.04 -16.23
CA PHE A 312 -5.19 -8.31 -15.63
C PHE A 312 -5.12 -8.20 -14.11
N ALA A 313 -4.53 -7.12 -13.58
CA ALA A 313 -4.42 -6.88 -12.15
C ALA A 313 -5.79 -6.92 -11.43
N VAL A 314 -6.80 -6.21 -11.95
CA VAL A 314 -8.16 -6.23 -11.39
C VAL A 314 -8.74 -7.65 -11.40
N ARG A 315 -8.50 -8.42 -12.46
CA ARG A 315 -9.04 -9.78 -12.63
C ARG A 315 -8.31 -10.85 -11.82
N MET A 316 -7.11 -10.56 -11.33
CA MET A 316 -6.41 -11.42 -10.38
C MET A 316 -7.04 -11.36 -8.98
N GLY A 317 -7.78 -10.29 -8.64
CA GLY A 317 -8.39 -10.12 -7.31
C GLY A 317 -9.31 -11.27 -6.87
N PRO A 318 -10.36 -11.62 -7.64
CA PRO A 318 -11.28 -12.70 -7.26
C PRO A 318 -10.65 -14.10 -7.09
N PRO A 319 -9.78 -14.59 -8.00
CA PRO A 319 -9.09 -15.86 -7.77
C PRO A 319 -8.07 -15.77 -6.63
N LEU A 320 -7.43 -14.60 -6.42
CA LEU A 320 -6.52 -14.39 -5.30
C LEU A 320 -7.23 -14.56 -3.96
N VAL A 321 -8.34 -13.84 -3.69
CA VAL A 321 -9.06 -14.00 -2.42
C VAL A 321 -9.56 -15.42 -2.21
N LYS A 322 -10.01 -16.09 -3.28
CA LYS A 322 -10.41 -17.50 -3.21
C LYS A 322 -9.23 -18.39 -2.80
N ASN A 323 -8.06 -18.20 -3.39
CA ASN A 323 -6.87 -18.99 -3.06
C ASN A 323 -6.32 -18.67 -1.66
N LEU A 324 -6.36 -17.40 -1.23
CA LEU A 324 -6.00 -17.04 0.15
C LEU A 324 -6.92 -17.77 1.15
N ARG A 325 -8.23 -17.78 0.92
CA ARG A 325 -9.19 -18.54 1.75
C ARG A 325 -8.92 -20.05 1.74
N LEU A 326 -8.72 -20.63 0.57
CA LEU A 326 -8.44 -22.07 0.45
C LEU A 326 -7.15 -22.43 1.20
N CYS A 327 -6.11 -21.61 1.05
CA CYS A 327 -4.84 -21.82 1.74
C CYS A 327 -4.96 -21.70 3.26
N LEU A 328 -5.73 -20.73 3.78
CA LEU A 328 -6.00 -20.59 5.22
C LEU A 328 -6.77 -21.76 5.84
N ARG A 329 -7.39 -22.60 5.01
CA ARG A 329 -8.17 -23.79 5.40
C ARG A 329 -7.48 -25.10 5.01
N ASP A 330 -6.21 -25.05 4.62
CA ASP A 330 -5.44 -26.19 4.08
C ASP A 330 -6.14 -26.93 2.93
N GLN A 331 -6.87 -26.19 2.09
CA GLN A 331 -7.56 -26.71 0.91
C GLN A 331 -6.76 -26.42 -0.38
N PRO A 332 -6.89 -27.30 -1.41
CA PRO A 332 -6.23 -27.08 -2.69
C PRO A 332 -6.64 -25.78 -3.36
N THR A 333 -5.66 -24.98 -3.79
CA THR A 333 -5.88 -23.72 -4.50
C THR A 333 -6.30 -23.94 -5.96
N VAL A 334 -6.99 -22.95 -6.54
CA VAL A 334 -7.52 -23.00 -7.91
C VAL A 334 -6.68 -22.17 -8.87
N ALA A 335 -6.64 -22.59 -10.14
CA ALA A 335 -5.92 -21.88 -11.19
C ALA A 335 -6.66 -20.60 -11.64
N PHE A 336 -5.91 -19.53 -11.87
CA PHE A 336 -6.32 -18.33 -12.58
C PHE A 336 -6.03 -18.48 -14.07
N ASN A 337 -7.07 -18.45 -14.89
CA ASN A 337 -6.93 -18.48 -16.35
C ASN A 337 -7.20 -17.09 -16.96
N PRO A 338 -6.16 -16.31 -17.29
CA PRO A 338 -6.33 -14.98 -17.86
C PRO A 338 -6.91 -15.05 -19.28
N GLN A 339 -7.81 -14.12 -19.60
CA GLN A 339 -8.38 -13.98 -20.95
C GLN A 339 -7.27 -13.87 -22.01
N ARG A 340 -7.45 -14.54 -23.16
CA ARG A 340 -6.49 -14.44 -24.29
C ARG A 340 -6.64 -13.15 -25.09
N LYS A 341 -7.87 -12.67 -25.21
CA LYS A 341 -8.22 -11.40 -25.87
C LYS A 341 -8.96 -10.54 -24.87
N TRP A 342 -8.59 -9.28 -24.78
CA TRP A 342 -9.25 -8.29 -23.93
C TRP A 342 -9.66 -7.08 -24.74
N LEU A 343 -10.56 -6.30 -24.18
CA LEU A 343 -10.94 -5.00 -24.70
C LEU A 343 -10.03 -3.96 -24.05
N ALA A 344 -9.27 -3.23 -24.86
CA ALA A 344 -8.61 -1.99 -24.46
C ALA A 344 -9.43 -0.81 -24.98
N LEU A 345 -9.71 0.15 -24.10
CA LEU A 345 -10.36 1.42 -24.43
C LEU A 345 -9.34 2.52 -24.14
N ILE A 346 -8.76 3.07 -25.20
CA ILE A 346 -7.67 4.05 -25.10
C ILE A 346 -8.24 5.42 -25.47
N SER A 347 -8.19 6.36 -24.54
CA SER A 347 -8.62 7.73 -24.74
C SER A 347 -7.69 8.49 -25.68
N THR A 348 -8.22 9.54 -26.29
CA THR A 348 -7.45 10.55 -27.03
C THR A 348 -7.46 11.89 -26.27
N GLY A 349 -7.84 11.91 -25.00
CA GLY A 349 -7.82 13.09 -24.13
C GLY A 349 -9.02 14.03 -24.25
N ASN A 350 -9.66 14.13 -25.42
CA ASN A 350 -10.77 15.07 -25.69
C ASN A 350 -12.17 14.40 -25.64
N ARG A 351 -12.40 13.51 -24.66
CA ARG A 351 -13.64 12.69 -24.56
C ARG A 351 -13.96 11.88 -25.82
N TYR A 352 -12.93 11.40 -26.50
CA TYR A 352 -13.00 10.49 -27.62
C TYR A 352 -12.04 9.33 -27.36
N ALA A 353 -12.43 8.11 -27.69
CA ALA A 353 -11.63 6.92 -27.42
C ALA A 353 -11.64 5.94 -28.60
N VAL A 354 -10.63 5.08 -28.63
CA VAL A 354 -10.47 3.97 -29.57
C VAL A 354 -10.53 2.66 -28.80
N ALA A 355 -11.45 1.80 -29.21
CA ALA A 355 -11.53 0.42 -28.74
C ALA A 355 -10.63 -0.48 -29.57
N SER A 356 -9.94 -1.41 -28.90
CA SER A 356 -9.12 -2.45 -29.50
C SER A 356 -9.46 -3.79 -28.87
N ARG A 357 -9.84 -4.77 -29.69
CA ARG A 357 -10.09 -6.15 -29.25
C ARG A 357 -9.74 -7.13 -30.37
N GLY A 358 -8.59 -7.77 -30.26
CA GLY A 358 -8.09 -8.67 -31.31
C GLY A 358 -7.96 -7.91 -32.65
N SER A 359 -8.60 -8.41 -33.70
CA SER A 359 -8.59 -7.80 -35.04
C SER A 359 -9.58 -6.66 -35.22
N ILE A 360 -10.48 -6.42 -34.26
CA ILE A 360 -11.55 -5.43 -34.37
C ILE A 360 -11.17 -4.17 -33.60
N GLY A 361 -11.48 -3.01 -34.17
CA GLY A 361 -11.41 -1.74 -33.46
C GLY A 361 -12.42 -0.73 -33.99
N PHE A 362 -13.00 0.05 -33.09
CA PHE A 362 -13.93 1.15 -33.39
C PHE A 362 -13.55 2.37 -32.55
N ALA A 363 -14.03 3.55 -32.92
CA ALA A 363 -13.66 4.80 -32.28
C ALA A 363 -14.85 5.76 -32.26
N GLY A 364 -14.92 6.62 -31.25
CA GLY A 364 -16.05 7.52 -31.09
C GLY A 364 -16.09 8.20 -29.73
N THR A 365 -16.92 9.23 -29.62
CA THR A 365 -17.34 9.81 -28.34
C THR A 365 -18.14 8.79 -27.52
N TRP A 366 -19.00 7.99 -28.17
CA TRP A 366 -19.73 6.89 -27.52
C TRP A 366 -18.79 5.83 -26.91
N VAL A 367 -17.62 5.59 -27.51
CA VAL A 367 -16.59 4.67 -26.98
C VAL A 367 -15.98 5.25 -25.71
N TRP A 368 -15.78 6.56 -25.67
CA TRP A 368 -15.32 7.23 -24.46
C TRP A 368 -16.38 7.18 -23.35
N SER A 369 -17.65 7.44 -23.66
CA SER A 369 -18.75 7.30 -22.68
C SER A 369 -18.85 5.86 -22.15
N TRP A 370 -18.61 4.86 -23.00
CA TRP A 370 -18.55 3.47 -22.57
C TRP A 370 -17.37 3.19 -21.62
N LYS A 371 -16.17 3.72 -21.94
CA LYS A 371 -15.00 3.66 -21.05
C LYS A 371 -15.31 4.30 -19.71
N ASP A 372 -15.81 5.53 -19.72
CA ASP A 372 -16.18 6.29 -18.53
C ASP A 372 -17.18 5.52 -17.65
N TRP A 373 -18.22 4.92 -18.26
CA TRP A 373 -19.17 4.10 -17.54
C TRP A 373 -18.54 2.85 -16.89
N ILE A 374 -17.66 2.13 -17.60
CA ILE A 374 -16.95 0.96 -17.05
C ILE A 374 -16.09 1.37 -15.86
N ASP A 375 -15.30 2.43 -16.04
CA ASP A 375 -14.33 2.89 -15.06
C ASP A 375 -15.02 3.45 -13.80
N ARG A 376 -16.06 4.28 -13.96
CA ARG A 376 -16.87 4.77 -12.83
C ARG A 376 -17.63 3.64 -12.13
N ARG A 377 -18.11 2.63 -12.88
CA ARG A 377 -18.73 1.44 -12.27
C ARG A 377 -17.73 0.62 -11.45
N PHE A 378 -16.46 0.57 -11.86
CA PHE A 378 -15.41 -0.04 -11.06
C PHE A 378 -15.15 0.78 -9.80
N MET A 379 -14.93 2.10 -9.91
CA MET A 379 -14.65 2.97 -8.76
C MET A 379 -15.77 2.99 -7.72
N ARG A 380 -17.03 3.00 -8.15
CA ARG A 380 -18.19 2.92 -7.24
C ARG A 380 -18.14 1.73 -6.28
N GLN A 381 -17.51 0.62 -6.67
CA GLN A 381 -17.37 -0.55 -5.80
C GLN A 381 -16.50 -0.28 -4.56
N PHE A 382 -15.68 0.77 -4.58
CA PHE A 382 -14.75 1.13 -3.51
C PHE A 382 -15.07 2.49 -2.87
N THR A 383 -15.86 3.35 -3.53
CA THR A 383 -16.29 4.64 -2.98
C THR A 383 -17.68 4.58 -2.33
N GLU A 384 -18.59 3.78 -2.89
CA GLU A 384 -19.96 3.56 -2.38
C GLU A 384 -19.98 2.23 -1.60
N LEU A 385 -19.34 2.23 -0.44
CA LEU A 385 -19.32 1.07 0.46
C LEU A 385 -20.67 0.97 1.18
N PRO A 386 -21.29 -0.22 1.27
CA PRO A 386 -22.53 -0.43 2.02
C PRO A 386 -22.37 0.03 3.48
N ASP A 387 -23.46 0.53 4.07
CA ASP A 387 -23.48 0.82 5.49
C ASP A 387 -23.12 -0.42 6.29
N MET A 388 -22.23 -0.24 7.27
CA MET A 388 -21.85 -1.30 8.18
C MET A 388 -23.09 -1.73 8.96
N ALA A 389 -23.59 -2.94 8.73
CA ALA A 389 -24.68 -3.47 9.51
C ALA A 389 -24.31 -3.39 11.00
N PRO A 390 -25.17 -2.82 11.88
CA PRO A 390 -24.93 -2.85 13.31
C PRO A 390 -24.73 -4.31 13.73
N GLY A 391 -23.65 -4.57 14.47
CA GLY A 391 -23.17 -5.92 14.77
C GLY A 391 -24.31 -6.86 15.13
N ALA A 392 -24.45 -7.94 14.35
CA ALA A 392 -25.47 -8.94 14.58
C ALA A 392 -25.30 -9.54 15.98
N ALA A 393 -26.41 -9.65 16.70
CA ALA A 393 -26.50 -10.30 18.01
C ALA A 393 -25.95 -11.74 17.94
N PRO A 394 -25.38 -12.26 19.04
CA PRO A 394 -24.64 -13.51 19.03
C PRO A 394 -25.57 -14.69 18.73
N SER A 395 -25.40 -15.30 17.55
CA SER A 395 -25.91 -16.64 17.29
C SER A 395 -24.77 -17.65 17.51
N ALA A 396 -25.16 -18.80 18.03
CA ALA A 396 -24.40 -19.93 18.57
C ALA A 396 -22.92 -20.14 18.15
N ALA A 397 -22.17 -20.74 19.08
CA ALA A 397 -20.73 -21.03 19.04
C ALA A 397 -20.17 -21.34 17.63
N PRO A 398 -19.10 -20.66 17.21
CA PRO A 398 -18.54 -20.79 15.87
C PRO A 398 -17.67 -22.04 15.76
N ALA A 399 -18.00 -22.94 14.84
CA ALA A 399 -17.05 -23.91 14.32
C ALA A 399 -16.00 -23.14 13.50
N SER A 400 -14.77 -23.00 14.02
CA SER A 400 -13.68 -22.37 13.28
C SER A 400 -13.39 -23.16 11.99
N SER A 401 -13.53 -22.50 10.84
CA SER A 401 -13.19 -23.09 9.53
C SER A 401 -11.70 -23.00 9.19
N LEU A 402 -10.88 -22.37 10.05
CA LEU A 402 -9.44 -22.22 9.87
C LEU A 402 -8.70 -23.50 10.25
N ALA A 403 -7.63 -23.82 9.52
CA ALA A 403 -6.78 -24.94 9.86
C ALA A 403 -5.95 -24.61 11.11
N LEU A 404 -6.06 -25.42 12.15
CA LEU A 404 -5.30 -25.30 13.41
C LEU A 404 -4.60 -26.63 13.69
N SER A 405 -3.36 -26.57 14.17
CA SER A 405 -2.66 -27.72 14.73
C SER A 405 -3.33 -28.20 16.03
N ALA A 406 -2.96 -29.40 16.50
CA ALA A 406 -3.49 -29.97 17.73
C ALA A 406 -3.17 -29.10 18.97
N GLU A 407 -2.01 -28.46 18.98
CA GLU A 407 -1.59 -27.56 20.06
C GLU A 407 -2.35 -26.22 19.99
N GLU A 408 -2.45 -25.60 18.80
CA GLU A 408 -3.23 -24.37 18.58
C GLU A 408 -4.71 -24.56 18.95
N SER A 409 -5.26 -25.75 18.68
CA SER A 409 -6.65 -26.07 19.03
C SER A 409 -6.87 -26.11 20.54
N ARG A 410 -5.94 -26.68 21.32
CA ARG A 410 -6.03 -26.69 22.79
C ARG A 410 -5.94 -25.29 23.37
N GLN A 411 -5.03 -24.47 22.84
CA GLN A 411 -4.89 -23.07 23.24
C GLN A 411 -6.14 -22.25 22.91
N ALA A 412 -6.71 -22.42 21.72
CA ALA A 412 -7.93 -21.73 21.31
C ALA A 412 -9.13 -22.09 22.21
N ILE A 413 -9.29 -23.37 22.57
CA ILE A 413 -10.35 -23.82 23.49
C ILE A 413 -10.13 -23.23 24.89
N SER A 414 -8.89 -23.23 25.39
CA SER A 414 -8.54 -22.63 26.68
C SER A 414 -8.84 -21.12 26.70
N ALA A 415 -8.53 -20.41 25.61
CA ALA A 415 -8.78 -18.97 25.47
C ALA A 415 -10.29 -18.63 25.57
N ILE A 416 -11.17 -19.51 25.11
CA ILE A 416 -12.63 -19.33 25.17
C ILE A 416 -13.21 -19.71 26.54
N ALA A 417 -12.69 -20.77 27.19
CA ALA A 417 -13.29 -21.36 28.38
C ALA A 417 -12.96 -20.65 29.71
N MET A 418 -11.88 -19.86 29.79
CA MET A 418 -11.29 -19.45 31.08
C MET A 418 -11.57 -18.01 31.56
N ARG A 419 -12.46 -17.24 30.93
CA ARG A 419 -12.53 -15.78 31.18
C ARG A 419 -13.83 -15.30 31.83
N CYS A 420 -13.98 -15.62 33.12
CA CYS A 420 -14.90 -14.95 34.05
C CYS A 420 -14.22 -13.70 34.63
N GLY A 421 -14.92 -12.56 34.65
CA GLY A 421 -14.41 -11.19 34.83
C GLY A 421 -13.82 -10.81 36.21
N GLY A 422 -12.77 -11.52 36.63
CA GLY A 422 -11.91 -11.18 37.76
C GLY A 422 -10.43 -11.49 37.45
N CYS A 423 -9.69 -12.05 38.43
CA CYS A 423 -8.26 -12.43 38.32
C CYS A 423 -7.89 -13.36 37.14
N GLY A 424 -8.86 -13.92 36.41
CA GLY A 424 -8.67 -14.78 35.24
C GLY A 424 -8.45 -14.04 33.91
N ALA A 425 -8.48 -12.70 33.88
CA ALA A 425 -8.27 -11.89 32.68
C ALA A 425 -6.84 -11.32 32.54
N LYS A 426 -5.83 -11.96 33.15
CA LYS A 426 -4.41 -11.53 33.09
C LYS A 426 -3.70 -12.26 31.94
N VAL A 427 -3.02 -11.53 31.05
CA VAL A 427 -2.07 -12.14 30.11
C VAL A 427 -0.96 -12.80 30.92
N GLY A 428 -0.55 -14.03 30.57
CA GLY A 428 0.48 -14.77 31.29
C GLY A 428 1.79 -13.96 31.41
N ALA A 429 2.41 -13.96 32.58
CA ALA A 429 3.61 -13.14 32.87
C ALA A 429 4.77 -13.41 31.89
N SER A 430 4.92 -14.65 31.42
CA SER A 430 5.96 -15.02 30.46
C SER A 430 5.84 -14.32 29.11
N ILE A 431 4.62 -14.03 28.63
CA ILE A 431 4.37 -13.31 27.38
C ILE A 431 4.83 -11.86 27.51
N LEU A 432 4.46 -11.21 28.62
CA LEU A 432 4.87 -9.83 28.89
C LEU A 432 6.39 -9.73 29.03
N THR A 433 7.02 -10.63 29.78
CA THR A 433 8.49 -10.64 29.95
C THR A 433 9.21 -10.76 28.61
N ARG A 434 8.75 -11.64 27.69
CA ARG A 434 9.37 -11.77 26.35
C ARG A 434 9.19 -10.52 25.50
N ALA A 435 7.98 -9.94 25.49
CA ALA A 435 7.71 -8.71 24.75
C ALA A 435 8.56 -7.54 25.26
N LEU A 436 8.68 -7.37 26.59
CA LEU A 436 9.49 -6.30 27.19
C LEU A 436 10.99 -6.54 27.05
N GLY A 437 11.45 -7.80 27.08
CA GLY A 437 12.88 -8.13 26.96
C GLY A 437 13.51 -7.74 25.62
N SER A 438 12.69 -7.44 24.61
CA SER A 438 13.15 -6.94 23.30
C SER A 438 13.19 -5.41 23.20
N LEU A 439 12.73 -4.69 24.24
CA LEU A 439 12.71 -3.22 24.27
C LEU A 439 13.98 -2.68 24.91
N GLN A 440 14.42 -1.50 24.48
CA GLN A 440 15.56 -0.78 25.06
C GLN A 440 15.10 0.57 25.64
N PRO A 441 14.50 0.56 26.85
CA PRO A 441 14.14 1.80 27.54
C PRO A 441 15.39 2.58 27.94
N VAL A 442 15.28 3.90 28.09
CA VAL A 442 16.35 4.73 28.64
C VAL A 442 16.62 4.34 30.10
N GLU A 443 17.88 4.07 30.43
CA GLU A 443 18.32 3.83 31.81
C GLU A 443 18.56 5.15 32.54
N ARG A 444 18.15 5.23 33.82
CA ARG A 444 18.39 6.38 34.67
C ARG A 444 18.87 5.97 36.06
N ASN A 445 19.82 6.72 36.62
CA ASN A 445 20.42 6.45 37.93
C ASN A 445 19.48 6.69 39.12
N ASP A 446 18.40 7.44 38.90
CA ASP A 446 17.38 7.75 39.92
C ASP A 446 16.26 6.69 39.98
N VAL A 447 16.26 5.70 39.09
CA VAL A 447 15.42 4.50 39.16
C VAL A 447 16.22 3.36 39.81
N LEU A 448 15.84 2.99 41.03
CA LEU A 448 16.57 1.99 41.83
C LEU A 448 16.07 0.56 41.58
N ILE A 449 14.75 0.41 41.37
CA ILE A 449 14.10 -0.86 41.01
C ILE A 449 13.12 -0.55 39.88
N GLY A 450 13.22 -1.30 38.79
CA GLY A 450 12.44 -1.13 37.56
C GLY A 450 12.63 -2.33 36.63
N LEU A 451 12.72 -2.13 35.31
CA LEU A 451 12.79 -3.23 34.34
C LEU A 451 14.03 -4.15 34.47
N HIS A 452 15.14 -3.69 35.06
CA HIS A 452 16.34 -4.52 35.30
C HIS A 452 16.18 -5.50 36.48
N SER A 453 15.16 -5.30 37.33
CA SER A 453 14.76 -6.20 38.41
C SER A 453 13.23 -6.17 38.51
N PRO A 454 12.52 -6.72 37.51
CA PRO A 454 11.10 -6.47 37.31
C PRO A 454 10.26 -7.03 38.47
N ASP A 455 9.46 -6.15 39.06
CA ASP A 455 8.49 -6.42 40.14
C ASP A 455 7.17 -5.68 39.80
N ASP A 456 6.11 -5.90 40.58
CA ASP A 456 4.80 -5.23 40.40
C ASP A 456 4.85 -3.73 40.76
N ALA A 457 6.00 -3.22 41.23
CA ALA A 457 6.24 -1.82 41.59
C ALA A 457 7.66 -1.34 41.19
N ALA A 458 7.82 -0.02 41.03
CA ALA A 458 9.11 0.62 40.79
C ALA A 458 9.53 1.47 41.99
N VAL A 459 10.84 1.56 42.25
CA VAL A 459 11.41 2.42 43.29
C VAL A 459 12.20 3.53 42.65
N VAL A 460 11.74 4.77 42.84
CA VAL A 460 12.31 5.98 42.24
C VAL A 460 12.74 6.97 43.32
N ARG A 461 13.91 7.58 43.16
CA ARG A 461 14.43 8.60 44.07
C ARG A 461 14.02 9.99 43.60
N VAL A 462 13.28 10.72 44.43
CA VAL A 462 13.00 12.15 44.21
C VAL A 462 14.20 12.97 44.71
N PRO A 463 14.82 13.82 43.86
CA PRO A 463 15.91 14.68 44.29
C PRO A 463 15.46 15.65 45.40
N PRO A 464 16.32 15.94 46.40
CA PRO A 464 16.00 16.93 47.43
C PRO A 464 15.59 18.27 46.82
N GLY A 465 14.47 18.83 47.29
CA GLY A 465 13.94 20.11 46.80
C GLY A 465 13.09 20.04 45.53
N LYS A 466 12.91 18.86 44.93
CA LYS A 466 11.93 18.65 43.84
C LYS A 466 10.62 18.07 44.39
N ALA A 467 9.51 18.40 43.73
CA ALA A 467 8.21 17.77 43.94
C ALA A 467 8.02 16.63 42.93
N MET A 468 7.27 15.60 43.30
CA MET A 468 6.84 14.54 42.38
C MET A 468 5.47 14.92 41.83
N VAL A 469 5.31 14.84 40.52
CA VAL A 469 4.01 14.92 39.83
C VAL A 469 3.67 13.52 39.36
N HIS A 470 2.41 13.11 39.39
CA HIS A 470 2.04 11.77 38.93
C HIS A 470 0.66 11.80 38.29
N THR A 471 0.56 11.26 37.07
CA THR A 471 -0.69 11.16 36.31
C THR A 471 -0.89 9.74 35.76
N VAL A 472 -2.15 9.40 35.48
CA VAL A 472 -2.58 8.14 34.87
C VAL A 472 -3.74 8.41 33.92
N ASP A 473 -3.52 8.18 32.62
CA ASP A 473 -4.55 8.21 31.59
C ASP A 473 -5.00 6.81 31.21
N PHE A 474 -6.25 6.62 30.73
CA PHE A 474 -6.74 5.41 30.03
C PHE A 474 -7.60 5.69 28.80
N PHE A 475 -7.23 5.10 27.67
CA PHE A 475 -8.07 5.11 26.48
C PHE A 475 -8.09 3.79 25.72
N ARG A 476 -9.27 3.53 25.14
CA ARG A 476 -9.50 2.42 24.21
C ARG A 476 -8.88 2.75 22.87
N SER A 477 -8.44 1.73 22.13
CA SER A 477 -7.88 1.95 20.81
C SER A 477 -8.92 2.49 19.84
N PHE A 478 -8.54 3.57 19.16
CA PHE A 478 -9.28 4.17 18.05
C PHE A 478 -8.50 4.04 16.73
N ILE A 479 -7.33 3.38 16.74
CA ILE A 479 -6.50 3.10 15.56
C ILE A 479 -6.12 1.61 15.53
N ASP A 480 -6.16 0.99 14.36
CA ASP A 480 -5.87 -0.43 14.20
C ASP A 480 -4.35 -0.78 14.17
N ASP A 481 -3.47 0.22 14.13
CA ASP A 481 -2.01 0.06 14.18
C ASP A 481 -1.50 0.16 15.64
N PRO A 482 -1.08 -0.96 16.27
CA PRO A 482 -0.69 -0.97 17.67
C PRO A 482 0.55 -0.11 17.96
N TYR A 483 1.51 -0.07 17.04
CA TYR A 483 2.74 0.70 17.21
C TYR A 483 2.46 2.20 17.22
N LEU A 484 1.65 2.67 16.26
CA LEU A 484 1.22 4.07 16.24
C LEU A 484 0.34 4.40 17.45
N PHE A 485 -0.55 3.48 17.84
CA PHE A 485 -1.37 3.63 19.03
C PHE A 485 -0.52 3.80 20.30
N GLY A 486 0.54 2.99 20.47
CA GLY A 486 1.50 3.13 21.56
C GLY A 486 2.20 4.49 21.57
N LYS A 487 2.61 5.00 20.41
CA LYS A 487 3.17 6.36 20.28
C LYS A 487 2.20 7.43 20.77
N VAL A 488 0.94 7.35 20.32
CA VAL A 488 -0.10 8.31 20.71
C VAL A 488 -0.38 8.23 22.22
N ALA A 489 -0.42 7.03 22.80
CA ALA A 489 -0.61 6.83 24.23
C ALA A 489 0.51 7.37 25.10
N ALA A 490 1.77 7.10 24.73
CA ALA A 490 2.90 7.70 25.41
C ALA A 490 2.86 9.23 25.33
N ASN A 491 2.62 9.78 24.14
CA ASN A 491 2.59 11.23 23.96
C ASN A 491 1.47 11.90 24.74
N HIS A 492 0.29 11.28 24.81
CA HIS A 492 -0.83 11.78 25.60
C HIS A 492 -0.50 11.78 27.09
N ALA A 493 -0.01 10.66 27.63
CA ALA A 493 0.34 10.55 29.05
C ALA A 493 1.44 11.54 29.46
N LEU A 494 2.40 11.84 28.57
CA LEU A 494 3.41 12.87 28.80
C LEU A 494 2.83 14.30 28.78
N GLY A 495 1.74 14.53 28.04
CA GLY A 495 1.12 15.84 27.89
C GLY A 495 0.68 16.46 29.22
N ASP A 496 0.12 15.67 30.13
CA ASP A 496 -0.28 16.09 31.47
C ASP A 496 0.92 16.58 32.30
N ILE A 497 2.05 15.89 32.22
CA ILE A 497 3.28 16.27 32.92
C ILE A 497 3.85 17.56 32.36
N PHE A 498 3.91 17.68 31.04
CA PHE A 498 4.34 18.92 30.40
C PHE A 498 3.42 20.09 30.72
N ALA A 499 2.11 19.88 30.80
CA ALA A 499 1.13 20.91 31.16
C ALA A 499 1.32 21.45 32.58
N MET A 500 1.82 20.61 33.50
CA MET A 500 2.19 21.00 34.86
C MET A 500 3.59 21.65 34.94
N GLY A 501 4.31 21.77 33.83
CA GLY A 501 5.68 22.29 33.79
C GLY A 501 6.72 21.36 34.40
N ALA A 502 6.39 20.07 34.55
CA ALA A 502 7.27 19.05 35.11
C ALA A 502 8.13 18.38 34.03
N GLU A 503 9.25 17.76 34.46
CA GLU A 503 10.14 16.99 33.60
C GLU A 503 9.84 15.49 33.75
N PRO A 504 9.51 14.76 32.67
CA PRO A 504 9.26 13.32 32.73
C PRO A 504 10.47 12.53 33.27
N GLN A 505 10.23 11.67 34.25
CA GLN A 505 11.26 10.85 34.90
C GLN A 505 11.12 9.36 34.59
N SER A 506 10.01 8.77 35.01
CA SER A 506 9.74 7.33 34.89
C SER A 506 8.31 7.09 34.44
N ALA A 507 7.97 5.85 34.04
CA ALA A 507 6.75 5.51 33.33
C ALA A 507 6.35 4.04 33.60
N THR A 508 5.09 3.74 33.94
CA THR A 508 4.57 2.35 34.10
C THR A 508 3.41 2.01 33.17
N ALA A 509 3.54 0.99 32.31
CA ALA A 509 2.56 0.61 31.30
C ALA A 509 1.35 -0.20 31.83
N ILE A 510 0.10 0.17 31.54
CA ILE A 510 -1.11 -0.67 31.71
C ILE A 510 -1.70 -0.99 30.33
N ALA A 511 -1.55 -2.23 29.88
CA ALA A 511 -1.93 -2.64 28.53
C ALA A 511 -3.07 -3.67 28.54
N THR A 512 -4.15 -3.40 27.84
CA THR A 512 -5.26 -4.32 27.58
C THR A 512 -5.18 -4.85 26.15
N VAL A 513 -5.09 -6.16 25.97
CA VAL A 513 -4.98 -6.80 24.65
C VAL A 513 -6.14 -7.77 24.36
N PRO A 514 -6.60 -7.89 23.10
CA PRO A 514 -7.58 -8.89 22.70
C PRO A 514 -7.11 -10.34 22.92
N PRO A 515 -8.04 -11.27 23.21
CA PRO A 515 -7.74 -12.70 23.24
C PRO A 515 -7.18 -13.20 21.91
N GLY A 516 -6.22 -14.11 21.97
CA GLY A 516 -5.65 -14.79 20.81
C GLY A 516 -4.63 -15.85 21.23
N LEU A 517 -4.01 -16.51 20.25
CA LEU A 517 -2.86 -17.37 20.51
C LEU A 517 -1.72 -16.56 21.14
N GLU A 518 -0.92 -17.18 22.02
CA GLU A 518 0.12 -16.47 22.79
C GLU A 518 1.07 -15.68 21.90
N SER A 519 1.51 -16.26 20.77
CA SER A 519 2.40 -15.61 19.81
C SER A 519 1.79 -14.36 19.15
N LYS A 520 0.46 -14.33 18.99
CA LYS A 520 -0.28 -13.21 18.39
C LYS A 520 -0.49 -12.08 19.37
N VAL A 521 -0.66 -12.42 20.66
CA VAL A 521 -0.76 -11.47 21.78
C VAL A 521 0.60 -10.85 22.08
N GLU A 522 1.66 -11.67 22.09
CA GLU A 522 3.04 -11.22 22.28
C GLU A 522 3.45 -10.18 21.22
N ASP A 523 3.18 -10.47 19.94
CA ASP A 523 3.49 -9.55 18.84
C ASP A 523 2.72 -8.22 18.95
N LEU A 524 1.45 -8.30 19.36
CA LEU A 524 0.61 -7.14 19.55
C LEU A 524 1.16 -6.22 20.66
N LEU A 525 1.58 -6.81 21.78
CA LEU A 525 2.24 -6.10 22.88
C LEU A 525 3.58 -5.50 22.42
N LEU A 526 4.40 -6.28 21.72
CA LEU A 526 5.71 -5.83 21.24
C LEU A 526 5.58 -4.59 20.35
N GLN A 527 4.69 -4.63 19.35
CA GLN A 527 4.44 -3.48 18.45
C GLN A 527 4.04 -2.24 19.24
N MET A 528 3.04 -2.39 20.12
CA MET A 528 2.49 -1.29 20.91
C MET A 528 3.50 -0.69 21.89
N MET A 529 4.19 -1.54 22.64
CA MET A 529 5.17 -1.10 23.62
C MET A 529 6.41 -0.50 22.95
N THR A 530 6.81 -0.98 21.76
CA THR A 530 7.91 -0.35 21.02
C THR A 530 7.59 1.09 20.64
N GLY A 531 6.38 1.35 20.12
CA GLY A 531 5.98 2.71 19.78
C GLY A 531 5.93 3.62 21.00
N ALA A 532 5.45 3.10 22.12
CA ALA A 532 5.38 3.85 23.35
C ALA A 532 6.77 4.17 23.93
N VAL A 533 7.67 3.19 23.99
CA VAL A 533 9.05 3.36 24.47
C VAL A 533 9.83 4.34 23.60
N GLU A 534 9.62 4.38 22.29
CA GLU A 534 10.28 5.36 21.42
C GLU A 534 9.96 6.80 21.83
N VAL A 535 8.69 7.08 22.11
CA VAL A 535 8.24 8.42 22.55
C VAL A 535 8.75 8.75 23.95
N LEU A 536 8.69 7.78 24.88
CA LEU A 536 9.22 7.96 26.23
C LEU A 536 10.73 8.22 26.23
N ASN A 537 11.49 7.44 25.46
CA ASN A 537 12.93 7.59 25.34
C ASN A 537 13.30 8.95 24.76
N ALA A 538 12.56 9.43 23.75
CA ALA A 538 12.75 10.77 23.19
C ALA A 538 12.51 11.90 24.22
N ALA A 539 11.66 11.65 25.22
CA ALA A 539 11.41 12.54 26.35
C ALA A 539 12.35 12.31 27.56
N GLY A 540 13.30 11.38 27.48
CA GLY A 540 14.18 11.03 28.61
C GLY A 540 13.46 10.32 29.76
N CYS A 541 12.28 9.77 29.50
CA CYS A 541 11.42 9.09 30.48
C CYS A 541 11.69 7.57 30.45
N ALA A 542 12.05 6.99 31.59
CA ALA A 542 12.34 5.56 31.68
C ALA A 542 11.05 4.74 31.84
N LEU A 543 10.80 3.75 30.98
CA LEU A 543 9.79 2.73 31.26
C LEU A 543 10.32 1.82 32.38
N VAL A 544 9.61 1.70 33.50
CA VAL A 544 10.09 1.02 34.71
C VAL A 544 9.27 -0.20 35.12
N GLY A 545 8.09 -0.41 34.53
CA GLY A 545 7.25 -1.57 34.84
C GLY A 545 5.87 -1.48 34.19
N GLY A 546 4.95 -2.34 34.60
CA GLY A 546 3.59 -2.32 34.06
C GLY A 546 2.75 -3.57 34.34
N HIS A 547 1.49 -3.52 33.90
CA HIS A 547 0.51 -4.60 33.99
C HIS A 547 -0.15 -4.84 32.63
N THR A 548 -0.39 -6.12 32.29
CA THR A 548 -1.19 -6.50 31.13
C THR A 548 -2.49 -7.20 31.53
N GLY A 549 -3.60 -6.76 30.95
CA GLY A 549 -4.90 -7.40 31.03
C GLY A 549 -5.38 -7.85 29.66
N GLU A 550 -6.38 -8.72 29.65
CA GLU A 550 -7.07 -9.14 28.44
C GLU A 550 -8.47 -8.55 28.41
N GLY A 551 -8.83 -7.94 27.27
CA GLY A 551 -10.11 -7.29 27.09
C GLY A 551 -10.57 -7.36 25.64
N ARG A 552 -11.86 -7.13 25.38
CA ARG A 552 -12.43 -7.20 24.02
C ARG A 552 -11.79 -6.22 23.05
N GLU A 553 -11.30 -5.10 23.57
CA GLU A 553 -10.70 -4.02 22.80
C GLU A 553 -9.23 -3.89 23.19
N LEU A 554 -8.38 -3.62 22.19
CA LEU A 554 -7.04 -3.14 22.47
C LEU A 554 -7.18 -1.81 23.20
N GLY A 555 -6.52 -1.67 24.33
CA GLY A 555 -6.42 -0.44 25.09
C GLY A 555 -5.02 -0.38 25.67
N VAL A 556 -4.44 0.79 25.74
CA VAL A 556 -3.15 0.95 26.42
C VAL A 556 -3.21 2.25 27.16
N SER A 557 -2.68 2.24 28.36
CA SER A 557 -2.68 3.40 29.18
C SER A 557 -1.80 3.29 30.37
N SER A 558 -1.62 4.42 31.05
CA SER A 558 -0.64 4.61 32.10
C SER A 558 0.75 4.44 31.52
N PHE A 559 1.46 5.54 31.42
CA PHE A 559 2.74 5.58 32.06
C PHE A 559 2.47 6.37 33.33
N SER A 560 2.75 5.82 34.51
CA SER A 560 2.96 6.63 35.72
C SER A 560 4.09 7.59 35.41
N VAL A 561 3.79 8.72 34.79
CA VAL A 561 4.84 9.70 34.47
C VAL A 561 5.11 10.48 35.73
N GLN A 562 6.28 10.24 36.31
CA GLN A 562 6.78 10.97 37.48
C GLN A 562 7.53 12.23 37.11
#